data_AF-A0A937QL41-F1
#
_entry.id   AF-A0A937QL41-F1
#
_cell.length_a   1.000
_cell.length_b   1.000
_cell.length_c   1.000
_cell.angle_alpha   90.00
_cell.angle_beta   90.00
_cell.angle_gamma   90.00
#
_symmetry.space_group_name_H-M   'P 1'
#
loop_
_entity.id
_entity.type
_entity.pdbx_description
1 polymer ?
#
loop_
_entity_poly.entity_id
_entity_poly.type
_entity_poly.pdbx_seq_one_letter_code
_entity_poly.pdbx_strand_id
1 'polypeptide(L)'
;MYRKTVKLSIALMIALVIAGFGLIGCKKAAQAAESARPNVPDGYVLVEEDVLLQFVELPGEHFHKARESFLKKDLKGAASEIRKGEAFLRLQAARATAEGKKGLIASVAELEKLANDVEKGTVTSAKRLDRTFAKSHHALARHHYLKAMEYRTKKDTKRLGQSLRAAAVHLEHGFAWAGHELEAVSVRAIKDVGLLAGKLVEGTGWVAEEVGKAIEKIGQEVDKLGKLL
;
A
#
# COMPACT_ATOMS: atom_id res chain seq x y z
N MET A 1 30.02 23.96 75.95
CA MET A 1 28.97 22.96 76.25
C MET A 1 28.74 22.14 74.97
N TYR A 2 29.38 20.99 74.65
CA TYR A 2 29.27 19.61 75.22
C TYR A 2 27.81 19.24 75.56
N ARG A 3 27.13 18.24 74.96
CA ARG A 3 27.46 16.81 74.68
C ARG A 3 26.53 16.23 73.58
N LYS A 4 27.05 15.46 72.58
CA LYS A 4 27.06 13.97 72.42
C LYS A 4 25.66 13.35 72.13
N THR A 5 25.41 12.39 71.22
CA THR A 5 26.19 11.30 70.56
C THR A 5 25.31 10.66 69.46
N VAL A 6 25.77 10.45 68.22
CA VAL A 6 26.40 9.24 67.59
C VAL A 6 25.47 8.02 67.35
N LYS A 7 25.35 7.63 66.07
CA LYS A 7 25.66 6.31 65.44
C LYS A 7 25.53 6.45 63.90
N LEU A 8 26.61 6.51 63.11
CA LEU A 8 27.38 5.40 62.49
C LEU A 8 26.45 4.42 61.71
N SER A 9 26.53 4.31 60.37
CA SER A 9 27.64 3.66 59.66
C SER A 9 27.98 4.25 58.28
N ILE A 10 29.28 4.18 58.02
CA ILE A 10 30.06 4.62 56.86
C ILE A 10 30.14 3.47 55.84
N ALA A 11 30.12 3.79 54.54
CA ALA A 11 31.03 3.19 53.57
C ALA A 11 31.11 4.05 52.30
N LEU A 12 32.13 4.89 52.28
CA LEU A 12 32.72 5.59 51.14
C LEU A 12 33.34 4.58 50.16
N MET A 13 33.21 4.76 48.85
CA MET A 13 34.32 4.57 47.90
C MET A 13 33.98 5.15 46.52
N ILE A 14 34.81 6.11 46.13
CA ILE A 14 34.95 6.67 44.79
C ILE A 14 35.70 5.65 43.93
N ALA A 15 35.22 5.39 42.71
CA ALA A 15 36.09 4.99 41.61
C ALA A 15 35.48 5.40 40.27
N LEU A 16 36.06 6.44 39.68
CA LEU A 16 35.87 6.82 38.29
C LEU A 16 36.78 5.89 37.46
N VAL A 17 36.20 4.99 36.67
CA VAL A 17 36.91 4.29 35.58
C VAL A 17 36.13 4.55 34.30
N ILE A 18 36.73 5.39 33.47
CA ILE A 18 36.41 5.54 32.05
C ILE A 18 36.94 4.28 31.35
N ALA A 19 36.07 3.58 30.60
CA ALA A 19 36.32 2.95 29.30
C ALA A 19 35.44 1.69 29.12
N GLY A 20 34.60 1.71 28.08
CA GLY A 20 34.18 0.49 27.39
C GLY A 20 32.84 -0.12 27.76
N PHE A 21 31.71 0.54 27.46
CA PHE A 21 30.42 -0.16 27.23
C PHE A 21 29.58 0.52 26.13
N GLY A 22 30.21 0.83 24.99
CA GLY A 22 29.53 1.35 23.80
C GLY A 22 28.86 0.30 22.92
N LEU A 23 28.75 -0.97 23.31
CA LEU A 23 28.29 -2.06 22.43
C LEU A 23 27.15 -2.95 22.95
N ILE A 24 26.61 -2.71 24.15
CA ILE A 24 25.50 -3.55 24.68
C ILE A 24 24.11 -3.03 24.29
N GLY A 25 23.98 -1.74 23.95
CA GLY A 25 22.69 -1.14 23.58
C GLY A 25 22.08 -1.70 22.28
N CYS A 26 22.89 -2.02 21.27
CA CYS A 26 22.38 -2.51 19.99
C CYS A 26 21.88 -3.96 20.04
N LYS A 27 22.50 -4.85 20.83
CA LYS A 27 22.09 -6.27 20.89
C LYS A 27 20.70 -6.45 21.51
N LYS A 28 20.35 -5.65 22.53
CA LYS A 28 19.06 -5.77 23.21
C LYS A 28 17.88 -5.27 22.37
N ALA A 29 18.11 -4.26 21.52
CA ALA A 29 17.11 -3.77 20.57
C ALA A 29 16.90 -4.72 19.38
N ALA A 30 17.97 -5.31 18.85
CA ALA A 30 17.89 -6.31 17.78
C ALA A 30 17.20 -7.61 18.23
N GLN A 31 17.50 -8.07 19.45
CA GLN A 31 16.90 -9.29 20.01
C GLN A 31 15.44 -9.11 20.44
N ALA A 32 15.05 -7.89 20.84
CA ALA A 32 13.65 -7.54 21.07
C ALA A 32 12.83 -7.50 19.76
N ALA A 33 13.43 -7.00 18.67
CA ALA A 33 12.78 -6.98 17.36
C ALA A 33 12.60 -8.38 16.74
N GLU A 34 13.55 -9.30 16.98
CA GLU A 34 13.45 -10.69 16.53
C GLU A 34 12.38 -11.48 17.32
N SER A 35 12.20 -11.18 18.60
CA SER A 35 11.18 -11.80 19.47
C SER A 35 9.73 -11.34 19.21
N ALA A 36 9.53 -10.34 18.37
CA ALA A 36 8.21 -9.76 18.06
C ALA A 36 7.60 -10.29 16.74
N ARG A 37 8.29 -11.16 16.01
CA ARG A 37 7.76 -11.75 14.78
C ARG A 37 6.67 -12.78 15.13
N PRO A 38 5.47 -12.69 14.53
CA PRO A 38 4.39 -13.63 14.82
C PRO A 38 4.82 -15.05 14.43
N ASN A 39 4.41 -16.04 15.23
CA ASN A 39 4.62 -17.44 14.89
C ASN A 39 3.82 -17.76 13.62
N VAL A 40 4.51 -18.15 12.54
CA VAL A 40 3.92 -18.41 11.24
C VAL A 40 3.65 -19.92 11.15
N PRO A 41 2.40 -20.36 10.91
CA PRO A 41 2.10 -21.78 10.77
C PRO A 41 2.89 -22.42 9.63
N ASP A 42 3.18 -23.72 9.75
CA ASP A 42 3.85 -24.49 8.71
C ASP A 42 3.11 -24.36 7.36
N GLY A 43 3.87 -24.09 6.30
CA GLY A 43 3.35 -23.86 4.95
C GLY A 43 2.89 -22.42 4.67
N TYR A 44 3.00 -21.50 5.63
CA TYR A 44 2.72 -20.08 5.43
C TYR A 44 4.01 -19.25 5.40
N VAL A 45 3.97 -18.13 4.68
CA VAL A 45 5.05 -17.13 4.65
C VAL A 45 4.51 -15.81 5.17
N LEU A 46 5.18 -15.22 6.15
CA LEU A 46 4.88 -13.85 6.59
C LEU A 46 5.43 -12.87 5.56
N VAL A 47 4.52 -12.14 4.91
CA VAL A 47 4.88 -11.06 3.99
C VAL A 47 4.50 -9.73 4.63
N GLU A 48 5.52 -8.90 4.86
CA GLU A 48 5.31 -7.54 5.34
C GLU A 48 4.55 -6.69 4.30
N GLU A 49 3.72 -5.76 4.77
CA GLU A 49 2.87 -4.96 3.88
C GLU A 49 3.65 -4.05 2.93
N ASP A 50 4.79 -3.51 3.39
CA ASP A 50 5.66 -2.66 2.59
C ASP A 50 6.39 -3.44 1.48
N VAL A 51 6.67 -4.74 1.68
CA VAL A 51 7.13 -5.64 0.62
C VAL A 51 6.06 -5.74 -0.48
N LEU A 52 4.79 -5.89 -0.11
CA LEU A 52 3.70 -5.97 -1.10
C LEU A 52 3.48 -4.65 -1.87
N LEU A 53 3.75 -3.50 -1.25
CA LEU A 53 3.65 -2.20 -1.91
C LEU A 53 4.71 -2.02 -3.02
N GLN A 54 5.78 -2.81 -3.03
CA GLN A 54 6.74 -2.84 -4.16
C GLN A 54 6.14 -3.45 -5.43
N PHE A 55 5.05 -4.21 -5.28
CA PHE A 55 4.37 -4.90 -6.36
C PHE A 55 3.08 -4.20 -6.81
N VAL A 56 2.92 -2.91 -6.48
CA VAL A 56 1.72 -2.12 -6.81
C VAL A 56 1.42 -2.07 -8.31
N GLU A 57 2.44 -2.17 -9.16
CA GLU A 57 2.30 -2.16 -10.62
C GLU A 57 1.86 -3.51 -11.22
N LEU A 58 2.06 -4.62 -10.50
CA LEU A 58 1.82 -5.98 -11.02
C LEU A 58 0.43 -6.20 -11.63
N PRO A 59 -0.70 -5.78 -11.02
CA PRO A 59 -2.00 -5.95 -11.67
C PRO A 59 -2.06 -5.21 -13.01
N GLY A 60 -1.47 -4.01 -13.11
CA GLY A 60 -1.43 -3.22 -14.34
C GLY A 60 -0.65 -3.92 -15.46
N GLU A 61 0.50 -4.53 -15.12
CA GLU A 61 1.29 -5.34 -16.06
C GLU A 61 0.50 -6.53 -16.60
N HIS A 62 -0.19 -7.27 -15.72
CA HIS A 62 -1.01 -8.41 -16.11
C HIS A 62 -2.21 -7.98 -16.96
N PHE A 63 -2.84 -6.85 -16.68
CA PHE A 63 -3.92 -6.31 -17.51
C PHE A 63 -3.45 -5.88 -18.90
N HIS A 64 -2.24 -5.31 -19.02
CA HIS A 64 -1.64 -5.01 -20.32
C HIS A 64 -1.38 -6.28 -21.13
N LYS A 65 -0.76 -7.30 -20.52
CA LYS A 65 -0.51 -8.60 -21.16
C LYS A 65 -1.81 -9.30 -21.56
N ALA A 66 -2.82 -9.25 -20.69
CA ALA A 66 -4.14 -9.80 -20.98
C ALA A 66 -4.76 -9.19 -22.24
N ARG A 67 -4.71 -7.86 -22.36
CA ARG A 67 -5.22 -7.14 -23.53
C ARG A 67 -4.42 -7.48 -24.78
N GLU A 68 -3.10 -7.54 -24.69
CA GLU A 68 -2.24 -7.91 -25.80
C GLU A 68 -2.57 -9.32 -26.32
N SER A 69 -2.67 -10.31 -25.43
CA SER A 69 -3.06 -11.68 -25.78
C SER A 69 -4.46 -11.71 -26.40
N PHE A 70 -5.42 -10.95 -25.86
CA PHE A 70 -6.78 -10.87 -26.40
C PHE A 70 -6.78 -10.36 -27.86
N LEU A 71 -6.03 -9.30 -28.14
CA LEU A 71 -5.89 -8.75 -29.50
C LEU A 71 -5.21 -9.72 -30.48
N LYS A 72 -4.31 -10.56 -29.97
CA LYS A 72 -3.67 -11.65 -30.72
C LYS A 72 -4.55 -12.90 -30.86
N LYS A 73 -5.79 -12.87 -30.36
CA LYS A 73 -6.73 -14.01 -30.29
C LYS A 73 -6.22 -15.18 -29.43
N ASP A 74 -5.21 -14.95 -28.59
CA ASP A 74 -4.79 -15.88 -27.55
C ASP A 74 -5.71 -15.73 -26.33
N LEU A 75 -6.90 -16.31 -26.43
CA LEU A 75 -7.94 -16.20 -25.41
C LEU A 75 -7.56 -16.89 -24.09
N LYS A 76 -6.82 -17.99 -24.15
CA LYS A 76 -6.34 -18.70 -22.96
C LYS A 76 -5.25 -17.91 -22.25
N GLY A 77 -4.30 -17.34 -22.98
CA GLY A 77 -3.30 -16.43 -22.43
C GLY A 77 -3.94 -15.20 -21.81
N ALA A 78 -4.89 -14.58 -22.51
CA ALA A 78 -5.61 -13.42 -21.98
C ALA A 78 -6.32 -13.74 -20.66
N ALA A 79 -7.08 -14.84 -20.59
CA ALA A 79 -7.76 -15.26 -19.37
C ALA A 79 -6.80 -15.60 -18.23
N SER A 80 -5.66 -16.23 -18.53
CA SER A 80 -4.60 -16.52 -17.56
C SER A 80 -4.04 -15.24 -16.93
N GLU A 81 -3.73 -14.23 -17.74
CA GLU A 81 -3.21 -12.95 -17.26
C GLU A 81 -4.27 -12.17 -16.44
N ILE A 82 -5.55 -12.21 -16.83
CA ILE A 82 -6.64 -11.61 -16.03
C ILE A 82 -6.68 -12.24 -14.62
N ARG A 83 -6.58 -13.57 -14.52
CA ARG A 83 -6.60 -14.29 -13.24
C ARG A 83 -5.39 -13.96 -12.36
N LYS A 84 -4.23 -13.65 -12.94
CA LYS A 84 -3.05 -13.19 -12.18
C LYS A 84 -3.29 -11.81 -11.56
N GLY A 85 -3.86 -10.87 -12.33
CA GLY A 85 -4.30 -9.58 -11.80
C GLY A 85 -5.36 -9.74 -10.71
N GLU A 86 -6.36 -10.60 -10.94
CA GLU A 86 -7.40 -10.95 -9.96
C GLU A 86 -6.82 -11.48 -8.63
N ALA A 87 -5.83 -12.38 -8.70
CA ALA A 87 -5.18 -12.92 -7.50
C ALA A 87 -4.53 -11.83 -6.64
N PHE A 88 -3.97 -10.79 -7.26
CA PHE A 88 -3.46 -9.63 -6.53
C PHE A 88 -4.59 -8.88 -5.79
N LEU A 89 -5.74 -8.67 -6.43
CA LEU A 89 -6.89 -8.03 -5.77
C LEU A 89 -7.42 -8.87 -4.61
N ARG A 90 -7.44 -10.21 -4.73
CA ARG A 90 -7.79 -11.13 -3.62
C ARG A 90 -6.83 -10.96 -2.45
N LEU A 91 -5.52 -10.86 -2.72
CA LEU A 91 -4.50 -10.62 -1.70
C LEU A 91 -4.72 -9.29 -0.96
N GLN A 92 -5.01 -8.21 -1.68
CA GLN A 92 -5.33 -6.92 -1.08
C GLN A 92 -6.63 -6.98 -0.25
N ALA A 93 -7.66 -7.69 -0.75
CA ALA A 93 -8.95 -7.81 -0.06
C ALA A 93 -8.82 -8.51 1.31
N ALA A 94 -7.89 -9.45 1.45
CA ALA A 94 -7.63 -10.15 2.71
C ALA A 94 -7.08 -9.23 3.81
N ARG A 95 -6.51 -8.07 3.45
CA ARG A 95 -5.79 -7.14 4.34
C ARG A 95 -6.43 -5.75 4.38
N ALA A 96 -7.54 -5.59 3.69
CA ALA A 96 -8.27 -4.34 3.58
C ALA A 96 -9.11 -4.04 4.82
N THR A 97 -9.42 -2.75 5.00
CA THR A 97 -10.52 -2.33 5.86
C THR A 97 -11.84 -2.95 5.38
N ALA A 98 -12.86 -3.00 6.23
CA ALA A 98 -14.17 -3.57 5.85
C ALA A 98 -14.74 -2.92 4.58
N GLU A 99 -14.65 -1.59 4.48
CA GLU A 99 -15.10 -0.84 3.30
C GLU A 99 -14.24 -1.16 2.06
N GLY A 100 -12.92 -1.13 2.17
CA GLY A 100 -12.02 -1.44 1.05
C GLY A 100 -12.20 -2.87 0.54
N LYS A 101 -12.43 -3.82 1.46
CA LYS A 101 -12.67 -5.23 1.15
C LYS A 101 -13.90 -5.42 0.27
N LYS A 102 -14.99 -4.69 0.52
CA LYS A 102 -16.23 -4.79 -0.27
C LYS A 102 -15.97 -4.43 -1.74
N GLY A 103 -15.28 -3.31 -2.00
CA GLY A 103 -14.94 -2.87 -3.36
C GLY A 103 -14.03 -3.86 -4.09
N LEU A 104 -13.01 -4.37 -3.40
CA LEU A 104 -12.08 -5.34 -3.96
C LEU A 104 -12.76 -6.67 -4.30
N ILE A 105 -13.61 -7.21 -3.42
CA ILE A 105 -14.35 -8.47 -3.69
C ILE A 105 -15.26 -8.32 -4.91
N ALA A 106 -15.96 -7.19 -5.04
CA ALA A 106 -16.79 -6.94 -6.21
C ALA A 106 -15.95 -6.93 -7.50
N SER A 107 -14.79 -6.30 -7.48
CA SER A 107 -13.89 -6.28 -8.64
C SER A 107 -13.28 -7.66 -8.96
N VAL A 108 -12.94 -8.45 -7.93
CA VAL A 108 -12.49 -9.84 -8.09
C VAL A 108 -13.55 -10.66 -8.85
N ALA A 109 -14.82 -10.56 -8.45
CA ALA A 109 -15.91 -11.28 -9.12
C ALA A 109 -16.10 -10.82 -10.59
N GLU A 110 -15.94 -9.53 -10.87
CA GLU A 110 -15.99 -9.01 -12.25
C GLU A 110 -14.83 -9.55 -13.11
N LEU A 111 -13.60 -9.59 -12.56
CA LEU A 111 -12.42 -10.13 -13.24
C LEU A 111 -12.53 -11.62 -13.49
N GLU A 112 -12.99 -12.40 -12.50
CA GLU A 112 -13.22 -13.84 -12.64
C GLU A 112 -14.22 -14.13 -13.76
N LYS A 113 -15.34 -13.41 -13.79
CA LYS A 113 -16.32 -13.51 -14.86
C LYS A 113 -15.71 -13.13 -16.21
N LEU A 114 -14.93 -12.05 -16.26
CA LEU A 114 -14.27 -11.61 -17.49
C LEU A 114 -13.30 -12.67 -18.02
N ALA A 115 -12.45 -13.25 -17.16
CA ALA A 115 -11.51 -14.29 -17.55
C ALA A 115 -12.24 -15.50 -18.16
N ASN A 116 -13.33 -15.95 -17.52
CA ASN A 116 -14.13 -17.06 -18.00
C ASN A 116 -14.81 -16.77 -19.35
N ASP A 117 -15.31 -15.55 -19.53
CA ASP A 117 -15.94 -15.13 -20.78
C ASP A 117 -14.91 -14.97 -21.92
N VAL A 118 -13.72 -14.45 -21.61
CA VAL A 118 -12.62 -14.33 -22.57
C VAL A 118 -12.16 -15.72 -23.03
N GLU A 119 -11.95 -16.65 -22.09
CA GLU A 119 -11.53 -18.02 -22.40
C GLU A 119 -12.56 -18.77 -23.27
N LYS A 120 -13.85 -18.51 -23.08
CA LYS A 120 -14.95 -19.07 -23.89
C LYS A 120 -15.14 -18.36 -25.23
N GLY A 121 -14.42 -17.26 -25.49
CA GLY A 121 -14.59 -16.46 -26.71
C GLY A 121 -15.90 -15.67 -26.78
N THR A 122 -16.58 -15.46 -25.65
CA THR A 122 -17.85 -14.70 -25.61
C THR A 122 -17.62 -13.20 -25.48
N VAL A 123 -16.39 -12.75 -25.24
CA VAL A 123 -16.01 -11.34 -25.28
C VAL A 123 -15.64 -10.93 -26.69
N THR A 124 -16.39 -9.98 -27.25
CA THR A 124 -16.24 -9.54 -28.64
C THR A 124 -15.53 -8.19 -28.79
N SER A 125 -15.16 -7.52 -27.70
CA SER A 125 -14.56 -6.18 -27.74
C SER A 125 -13.54 -5.97 -26.64
N ALA A 126 -12.38 -5.40 -27.00
CA ALA A 126 -11.36 -4.95 -26.07
C ALA A 126 -11.90 -3.90 -25.07
N LYS A 127 -12.90 -3.11 -25.46
CA LYS A 127 -13.54 -2.11 -24.58
C LYS A 127 -14.13 -2.75 -23.31
N ARG A 128 -14.56 -4.01 -23.38
CA ARG A 128 -15.04 -4.75 -22.21
C ARG A 128 -13.91 -5.05 -21.23
N LEU A 129 -12.73 -5.42 -21.73
CA LEU A 129 -11.53 -5.61 -20.90
C LEU A 129 -11.13 -4.28 -20.26
N ASP A 130 -10.99 -3.25 -21.09
CA ASP A 130 -10.55 -1.91 -20.69
C ASP A 130 -11.42 -1.35 -19.54
N ARG A 131 -12.76 -1.45 -19.65
CA ARG A 131 -13.68 -1.02 -18.58
C ARG A 131 -13.52 -1.82 -17.29
N THR A 132 -13.36 -3.14 -17.38
CA THR A 132 -13.17 -3.98 -16.19
C THR A 132 -11.83 -3.68 -15.53
N PHE A 133 -10.75 -3.47 -16.29
CA PHE A 133 -9.44 -3.10 -15.76
C PHE A 133 -9.48 -1.72 -15.08
N ALA A 134 -10.17 -0.75 -15.68
CA ALA A 134 -10.36 0.57 -15.07
C ALA A 134 -11.09 0.47 -13.71
N LYS A 135 -12.14 -0.35 -13.62
CA LYS A 135 -12.83 -0.64 -12.34
C LYS A 135 -11.95 -1.33 -11.31
N SER A 136 -11.10 -2.26 -11.73
CA SER A 136 -10.14 -2.91 -10.82
C SER A 136 -9.13 -1.93 -10.26
N HIS A 137 -8.60 -1.04 -11.10
CA HIS A 137 -7.72 0.02 -10.65
C HIS A 137 -8.42 1.04 -9.74
N HIS A 138 -9.67 1.42 -10.03
CA HIS A 138 -10.46 2.24 -9.11
C HIS A 138 -10.65 1.57 -7.74
N ALA A 139 -10.96 0.26 -7.70
CA ALA A 139 -11.11 -0.47 -6.44
C ALA A 139 -9.80 -0.51 -5.62
N LEU A 140 -8.66 -0.72 -6.29
CA LEU A 140 -7.34 -0.68 -5.67
C LEU A 140 -6.98 0.74 -5.19
N ALA A 141 -7.23 1.78 -5.99
CA ALA A 141 -7.01 3.17 -5.60
C ALA A 141 -7.83 3.54 -4.36
N ARG A 142 -9.12 3.17 -4.33
CA ARG A 142 -9.98 3.39 -3.16
C ARG A 142 -9.49 2.63 -1.94
N HIS A 143 -9.06 1.37 -2.10
CA HIS A 143 -8.47 0.59 -1.01
C HIS A 143 -7.27 1.31 -0.39
N HIS A 144 -6.31 1.75 -1.22
CA HIS A 144 -5.11 2.43 -0.73
C HIS A 144 -5.40 3.82 -0.14
N TYR A 145 -6.39 4.55 -0.68
CA TYR A 145 -6.88 5.78 -0.04
C TYR A 145 -7.42 5.51 1.37
N LEU A 146 -8.23 4.47 1.56
CA LEU A 146 -8.75 4.10 2.88
C LEU A 146 -7.63 3.67 3.85
N LYS A 147 -6.59 2.99 3.35
CA LYS A 147 -5.39 2.67 4.12
C LYS A 147 -4.61 3.92 4.51
N ALA A 148 -4.47 4.89 3.60
CA ALA A 148 -3.86 6.18 3.91
C ALA A 148 -4.61 6.89 5.05
N MET A 149 -5.95 6.90 5.01
CA MET A 149 -6.78 7.45 6.10
C MET A 149 -6.55 6.72 7.43
N GLU A 150 -6.46 5.40 7.42
CA GLU A 150 -6.12 4.59 8.61
C GLU A 150 -4.72 4.91 9.16
N TYR A 151 -3.71 5.03 8.30
CA TYR A 151 -2.35 5.32 8.74
C TYR A 151 -2.16 6.74 9.25
N ARG A 152 -2.94 7.69 8.71
CA ARG A 152 -3.01 9.05 9.24
C ARG A 152 -3.47 9.04 10.70
N THR A 153 -4.53 8.31 11.04
CA THR A 153 -5.03 8.26 12.44
C THR A 153 -4.04 7.56 13.37
N LYS A 154 -3.33 6.55 12.86
CA LYS A 154 -2.25 5.84 13.58
C LYS A 154 -0.93 6.62 13.68
N LYS A 155 -0.82 7.78 12.99
CA LYS A 155 0.42 8.56 12.87
C LYS A 155 1.59 7.78 12.26
N ASP A 156 1.29 6.79 11.41
CA ASP A 156 2.28 6.01 10.68
C ASP A 156 2.60 6.72 9.35
N THR A 157 3.49 7.72 9.41
CA THR A 157 3.82 8.60 8.27
C THR A 157 4.37 7.83 7.07
N LYS A 158 5.20 6.81 7.31
CA LYS A 158 5.81 6.01 6.25
C LYS A 158 4.74 5.22 5.49
N ARG A 159 3.87 4.48 6.19
CA ARG A 159 2.81 3.71 5.55
C ARG A 159 1.72 4.58 4.94
N LEU A 160 1.47 5.76 5.51
CA LEU A 160 0.65 6.80 4.89
C LEU A 160 1.21 7.19 3.52
N GLY A 161 2.50 7.54 3.44
CA GLY A 161 3.17 7.87 2.19
C GLY A 161 3.10 6.73 1.17
N GLN A 162 3.41 5.50 1.57
CA GLN A 162 3.33 4.34 0.68
C GLN A 162 1.91 4.11 0.14
N SER A 163 0.89 4.27 0.99
CA SER A 163 -0.52 4.11 0.59
C SER A 163 -0.97 5.21 -0.36
N LEU A 164 -0.55 6.47 -0.14
CA LEU A 164 -0.83 7.58 -1.06
C LEU A 164 -0.19 7.34 -2.44
N ARG A 165 1.06 6.87 -2.47
CA ARG A 165 1.74 6.51 -3.72
C ARG A 165 0.99 5.41 -4.46
N ALA A 166 0.55 4.37 -3.76
CA ALA A 166 -0.17 3.26 -4.38
C ALA A 166 -1.54 3.69 -4.94
N ALA A 167 -2.26 4.57 -4.22
CA ALA A 167 -3.50 5.16 -4.73
C ALA A 167 -3.25 5.97 -6.02
N ALA A 168 -2.20 6.80 -6.04
CA ALA A 168 -1.82 7.59 -7.22
C ALA A 168 -1.52 6.71 -8.44
N VAL A 169 -0.68 5.69 -8.28
CA VAL A 169 -0.36 4.72 -9.36
C VAL A 169 -1.63 4.11 -9.95
N HIS A 170 -2.54 3.62 -9.09
CA HIS A 170 -3.76 2.98 -9.59
C HIS A 170 -4.75 3.98 -10.21
N LEU A 171 -4.74 5.26 -9.83
CA LEU A 171 -5.51 6.27 -10.54
C LEU A 171 -4.97 6.47 -11.96
N GLU A 172 -3.65 6.58 -12.14
CA GLU A 172 -3.04 6.73 -13.47
C GLU A 172 -3.47 5.59 -14.40
N HIS A 173 -3.34 4.34 -13.95
CA HIS A 173 -3.80 3.18 -14.70
C HIS A 173 -5.32 3.19 -14.92
N GLY A 174 -6.10 3.53 -13.90
CA GLY A 174 -7.55 3.54 -13.96
C GLY A 174 -8.09 4.52 -15.01
N PHE A 175 -7.57 5.75 -15.04
CA PHE A 175 -7.94 6.73 -16.04
C PHE A 175 -7.47 6.34 -17.45
N ALA A 176 -6.24 5.81 -17.58
CA ALA A 176 -5.74 5.32 -18.86
C ALA A 176 -6.64 4.22 -19.45
N TRP A 177 -7.06 3.26 -18.61
CA TRP A 177 -7.98 2.19 -19.03
C TRP A 177 -9.41 2.67 -19.29
N ALA A 178 -9.87 3.71 -18.61
CA ALA A 178 -11.18 4.31 -18.87
C ALA A 178 -11.26 4.97 -20.27
N GLY A 179 -10.12 5.14 -20.96
CA GLY A 179 -10.06 5.76 -22.28
C GLY A 179 -10.29 7.27 -22.23
N HIS A 180 -10.13 7.88 -21.06
CA HIS A 180 -10.25 9.32 -20.86
C HIS A 180 -8.85 9.91 -20.72
N GLU A 181 -8.56 10.95 -21.50
CA GLU A 181 -7.39 11.77 -21.25
C GLU A 181 -7.56 12.40 -19.87
N LEU A 182 -6.56 12.20 -19.01
CA LEU A 182 -6.52 12.86 -17.71
C LEU A 182 -6.48 14.36 -17.94
N GLU A 183 -7.47 15.07 -17.40
CA GLU A 183 -7.43 16.52 -17.34
C GLU A 183 -6.13 16.98 -16.65
N ALA A 184 -5.54 18.08 -17.13
CA ALA A 184 -4.28 18.60 -16.58
C ALA A 184 -4.32 18.81 -15.05
N VAL A 185 -5.50 19.11 -14.50
CA VAL A 185 -5.73 19.23 -13.06
C VAL A 185 -5.57 17.88 -12.35
N SER A 186 -6.16 16.81 -12.88
CA SER A 186 -6.02 15.46 -12.34
C SER A 186 -4.57 14.95 -12.44
N VAL A 187 -3.89 15.17 -13.59
CA VAL A 187 -2.47 14.84 -13.74
C VAL A 187 -1.63 15.52 -12.66
N ARG A 188 -1.86 16.82 -12.44
CA ARG A 188 -1.13 17.58 -11.42
C ARG A 188 -1.44 17.08 -10.01
N ALA A 189 -2.70 16.80 -9.71
CA ALA A 189 -3.10 16.29 -8.39
C ALA A 189 -2.41 14.96 -8.07
N ILE A 190 -2.44 13.99 -9.00
CA ILE A 190 -1.78 12.69 -8.85
C ILE A 190 -0.27 12.86 -8.66
N LYS A 191 0.37 13.70 -9.49
CA LYS A 191 1.81 13.96 -9.40
C LYS A 191 2.21 14.63 -8.09
N ASP A 192 1.47 15.64 -7.64
CA ASP A 192 1.71 16.34 -6.37
C ASP A 192 1.64 15.35 -5.20
N VAL A 193 0.64 14.45 -5.20
CA VAL A 193 0.49 13.41 -4.18
C VAL A 193 1.66 12.43 -4.23
N GLY A 194 2.11 12.01 -5.41
CA GLY A 194 3.28 11.14 -5.57
C GLY A 194 4.57 11.76 -5.01
N LEU A 195 4.80 13.05 -5.26
CA LEU A 195 5.94 13.79 -4.72
C LEU A 195 5.87 13.88 -3.18
N LEU A 196 4.70 14.21 -2.63
CA LEU A 196 4.52 14.24 -1.18
C LEU A 196 4.68 12.86 -0.55
N ALA A 197 4.15 11.82 -1.19
CA ALA A 197 4.29 10.45 -0.75
C ALA A 197 5.78 10.04 -0.65
N GLY A 198 6.62 10.44 -1.61
CA GLY A 198 8.07 10.26 -1.54
C GLY A 198 8.68 10.88 -0.27
N LYS A 199 8.39 12.17 -0.03
CA LYS A 199 8.82 12.90 1.18
C LYS A 199 8.38 12.22 2.48
N LEU A 200 7.15 11.73 2.52
CA LEU A 200 6.60 11.01 3.68
C LEU A 200 7.32 9.68 3.95
N VAL A 201 7.67 8.95 2.89
CA VAL A 201 8.43 7.69 2.99
C VAL A 201 9.87 7.93 3.42
N GLU A 202 10.51 8.98 2.92
CA GLU A 202 11.85 9.39 3.30
C GLU A 202 11.90 10.03 4.70
N GLY A 203 10.75 10.45 5.23
CA GLY A 203 10.61 11.02 6.56
C GLY A 203 11.06 12.48 6.68
N THR A 204 11.32 13.18 5.57
CA THR A 204 11.81 14.57 5.57
C THR A 204 11.08 15.43 4.54
N GLY A 205 11.12 16.76 4.71
CA GLY A 205 10.67 17.72 3.68
C GLY A 205 9.17 17.85 3.46
N TRP A 206 8.34 17.42 4.42
CA TRP A 206 6.87 17.54 4.39
C TRP A 206 6.35 18.35 5.60
N VAL A 207 5.20 19.01 5.43
CA VAL A 207 4.45 19.63 6.54
C VAL A 207 3.03 19.05 6.65
N ALA A 208 2.45 19.08 7.86
CA ALA A 208 1.17 18.43 8.13
C ALA A 208 0.00 18.94 7.27
N GLU A 209 0.02 20.23 6.91
CA GLU A 209 -1.01 20.83 6.04
C GLU A 209 -0.97 20.25 4.62
N GLU A 210 0.22 20.06 4.05
CA GLU A 210 0.40 19.45 2.72
C GLU A 210 -0.18 18.02 2.69
N VAL A 211 0.01 17.27 3.78
CA VAL A 211 -0.55 15.92 3.93
C VAL A 211 -2.06 15.93 3.92
N GLY A 212 -2.69 16.88 4.62
CA GLY A 212 -4.14 17.05 4.61
C GLY A 212 -4.67 17.29 3.19
N LYS A 213 -4.05 18.23 2.46
CA LYS A 213 -4.43 18.58 1.09
C LYS A 213 -4.22 17.42 0.11
N ALA A 214 -3.13 16.67 0.24
CA ALA A 214 -2.86 15.53 -0.62
C ALA A 214 -3.90 14.40 -0.45
N ILE A 215 -4.29 14.12 0.80
CA ILE A 215 -5.34 13.15 1.10
C ILE A 215 -6.68 13.58 0.50
N GLU A 216 -7.02 14.86 0.62
CA GLU A 216 -8.25 15.39 0.02
C GLU A 216 -8.23 15.28 -1.51
N LYS A 217 -7.15 15.75 -2.16
CA LYS A 217 -6.97 15.65 -3.60
C LYS A 217 -7.09 14.21 -4.09
N ILE A 218 -6.42 13.26 -3.43
CA ILE A 218 -6.45 11.86 -3.89
C ILE A 218 -7.85 11.25 -3.73
N GLY A 219 -8.59 11.62 -2.67
CA GLY A 219 -9.97 11.20 -2.48
C GLY A 219 -10.89 11.73 -3.57
N GLN A 220 -10.73 13.00 -3.95
CA GLN A 220 -11.47 13.61 -5.06
C GLN A 220 -11.21 12.90 -6.40
N GLU A 221 -9.96 12.54 -6.70
CA GLU A 221 -9.62 11.81 -7.92
C GLU A 221 -10.16 10.37 -7.92
N VAL A 222 -10.17 9.68 -6.75
CA VAL A 222 -10.84 8.38 -6.60
C VAL A 222 -12.32 8.49 -6.93
N ASP A 223 -13.02 9.47 -6.34
CA ASP A 223 -14.44 9.66 -6.59
C ASP A 223 -14.72 10.08 -8.05
N LYS A 224 -13.81 10.87 -8.65
CA LYS A 224 -13.90 11.27 -10.06
C LYS A 224 -13.78 10.06 -10.99
N LEU A 225 -12.77 9.21 -10.81
CA LEU A 225 -12.62 7.98 -11.58
C LEU A 225 -13.85 7.08 -11.41
N GLY A 226 -14.34 6.92 -10.17
CA GLY A 226 -15.54 6.13 -9.89
C GLY A 226 -16.79 6.60 -10.64
N LYS A 227 -16.94 7.90 -10.89
CA LYS A 227 -18.07 8.48 -11.66
C LYS A 227 -17.97 8.24 -13.18
N LEU A 228 -16.78 7.95 -13.70
CA LEU A 228 -16.57 7.69 -15.12
C LEU A 228 -16.86 6.23 -15.53
N LEU A 229 -16.95 5.31 -14.55
CA LEU A 229 -16.96 3.86 -14.76
C LEU A 229 -18.34 3.21 -14.78
#